data_AF-A0A1H7PW50-F1
#
_entry.id   AF-A0A1H7PW50-F1
#
_cell.length_a   1.000
_cell.length_b   1.000
_cell.length_c   1.000
_cell.angle_alpha   90.00
_cell.angle_beta   90.00
_cell.angle_gamma   90.00
#
_symmetry.space_group_name_H-M   'P 1'
#
loop_
_entity.id
_entity.type
_entity.pdbx_description
1 polymer ?
#
loop_
_entity_poly.entity_id
_entity_poly.type
_entity_poly.pdbx_seq_one_letter_code
_entity_poly.pdbx_strand_id
1 'polypeptide(L)'
;MTNANIRAIIYYTIERMCILRLIQIERRLITAIYHFNVKMVTRTSGGSCVASAAYIAGEKIKNERDGKMHDYRNKHEVVHKEILLQKSAPSEYSSRAKLWNAAECAEKRKNSQTARSINAALPRELSREDQIDLVRQFCKQCFVSKGMCCDFAIHDKGDGNPHVHILLTTRRVDKNGFTQKERTWNDRKLLLEWRERWADWCNHKLYFVSDARVDHRSYKDQGIDRLPQIHMGVEVCAVERKGFKTDKGNKNRRIRQRNLEVEIAELENEIKALKRERRQSLVDNIEQQLGCPLADTQHISGNYADMERYSNHLQANHVPCEFNIYENGKSELFFRKSDTDKALMLVNQLRQNNLKRDNQANTQQKSAQPKKSKPRL
;
A
#
# COMPACT_ATOMS: atom_id res chain seq x y z
N MET A 1 -31.00 13.34 24.38
CA MET A 1 -30.70 13.12 22.95
C MET A 1 -31.86 12.37 22.33
N THR A 2 -32.41 12.82 21.19
CA THR A 2 -33.53 12.14 20.53
C THR A 2 -33.09 10.81 19.90
N ASN A 3 -34.03 9.89 19.70
CA ASN A 3 -33.79 8.57 19.10
C ASN A 3 -33.17 8.66 17.68
N ALA A 4 -33.48 9.75 16.95
CA ALA A 4 -32.87 10.09 15.66
C ALA A 4 -31.38 10.45 15.78
N ASN A 5 -31.00 11.21 16.81
CA ASN A 5 -29.60 11.59 17.05
C ASN A 5 -28.75 10.37 17.42
N ILE A 6 -29.31 9.43 18.20
CA ILE A 6 -28.62 8.18 18.56
C ILE A 6 -28.42 7.28 17.32
N ARG A 7 -29.44 7.15 16.46
CA ARG A 7 -29.30 6.42 15.18
C ARG A 7 -28.24 7.06 14.27
N ALA A 8 -28.24 8.37 14.13
CA ALA A 8 -27.25 9.09 13.33
C ALA A 8 -25.82 8.86 13.85
N ILE A 9 -25.62 8.90 15.17
CA ILE A 9 -24.32 8.60 15.81
C ILE A 9 -23.89 7.16 15.53
N ILE A 10 -24.81 6.19 15.66
CA ILE A 10 -24.51 4.77 15.41
C ILE A 10 -24.14 4.53 13.94
N TYR A 11 -24.90 5.10 12.99
CA TYR A 11 -24.59 4.98 11.56
C TYR A 11 -23.24 5.60 11.20
N TYR A 12 -22.95 6.81 11.69
CA TYR A 12 -21.66 7.46 11.49
C TYR A 12 -20.51 6.62 12.06
N THR A 13 -20.72 6.02 13.24
CA THR A 13 -19.73 5.14 13.88
C THR A 13 -19.49 3.88 13.04
N ILE A 14 -20.54 3.25 12.51
CA ILE A 14 -20.44 2.07 11.66
C ILE A 14 -19.76 2.39 10.32
N GLU A 15 -20.16 3.47 9.64
CA GLU A 15 -19.55 3.90 8.36
C GLU A 15 -18.05 4.19 8.56
N ARG A 16 -17.70 4.90 9.64
CA ARG A 16 -16.31 5.17 10.02
C ARG A 16 -15.54 3.89 10.38
N MET A 17 -16.17 2.93 11.07
CA MET A 17 -15.56 1.63 11.35
C MET A 17 -15.35 0.78 10.09
N CYS A 18 -16.28 0.81 9.14
CA CYS A 18 -16.15 0.14 7.85
C CYS A 18 -15.02 0.75 7.01
N ILE A 19 -14.94 2.09 6.94
CA ILE A 19 -13.83 2.82 6.30
C ILE A 19 -12.50 2.42 6.97
N LEU A 20 -12.43 2.47 8.30
CA LEU A 20 -11.24 2.03 9.06
C LEU A 20 -10.84 0.58 8.75
N ARG A 21 -11.83 -0.31 8.60
CA ARG A 21 -11.59 -1.73 8.30
C ARG A 21 -11.12 -1.93 6.85
N LEU A 22 -11.69 -1.21 5.89
CA LEU A 22 -11.27 -1.21 4.49
C LEU A 22 -9.86 -0.64 4.34
N ILE A 23 -9.56 0.51 4.96
CA ILE A 23 -8.21 1.08 5.04
C ILE A 23 -7.24 0.07 5.66
N GLN A 24 -7.61 -0.61 6.75
CA GLN A 24 -6.74 -1.62 7.37
C GLN A 24 -6.51 -2.85 6.49
N ILE A 25 -7.52 -3.26 5.70
CA ILE A 25 -7.43 -4.38 4.75
C ILE A 25 -6.55 -3.99 3.56
N GLU A 26 -6.75 -2.82 2.96
CA GLU A 26 -5.90 -2.29 1.87
C GLU A 26 -4.47 -2.03 2.34
N ARG A 27 -4.27 -1.49 3.55
CA ARG A 27 -2.93 -1.29 4.14
C ARG A 27 -2.21 -2.59 4.50
N ARG A 28 -2.94 -3.66 4.82
CA ARG A 28 -2.31 -5.00 4.95
C ARG A 28 -1.78 -5.46 3.59
N LEU A 29 -2.41 -5.03 2.49
CA LEU A 29 -2.09 -5.45 1.14
C LEU A 29 -0.98 -4.61 0.48
N ILE A 30 -0.90 -3.29 0.65
CA ILE A 30 -0.08 -2.48 -0.27
C ILE A 30 0.60 -1.30 0.43
N THR A 31 1.94 -1.28 0.46
CA THR A 31 2.76 -0.06 0.33
C THR A 31 4.23 -0.42 0.27
N ALA A 32 4.86 -0.13 -0.87
CA ALA A 32 6.31 -0.06 -0.95
C ALA A 32 6.81 1.03 0.03
N ILE A 33 7.79 0.70 0.86
CA ILE A 33 8.31 1.61 1.89
C ILE A 33 9.65 2.17 1.42
N TYR A 34 9.79 3.49 1.47
CA TYR A 34 11.09 4.13 1.27
C TYR A 34 11.92 4.09 2.55
N HIS A 35 13.08 3.44 2.51
CA HIS A 35 14.14 3.60 3.49
C HIS A 35 15.50 3.63 2.80
N PHE A 36 16.33 4.60 3.15
CA PHE A 36 17.71 4.69 2.68
C PHE A 36 18.55 5.40 3.74
N ASN A 37 19.38 4.64 4.45
CA ASN A 37 20.24 5.13 5.52
C ASN A 37 21.71 4.94 5.13
N VAL A 38 22.52 5.99 5.28
CA VAL A 38 23.95 5.96 4.99
C VAL A 38 24.73 6.29 6.25
N LYS A 39 25.73 5.48 6.57
CA LYS A 39 26.64 5.66 7.71
C LYS A 39 28.08 5.40 7.30
N MET A 40 29.02 6.05 7.99
CA MET A 40 30.43 5.68 7.90
C MET A 40 30.72 4.57 8.91
N VAL A 41 31.50 3.57 8.48
CA VAL A 41 32.10 2.60 9.39
C VAL A 41 33.38 3.22 9.92
N THR A 42 33.43 3.50 11.22
CA THR A 42 34.51 4.27 11.84
C THR A 42 35.14 3.53 13.00
N ARG A 43 36.48 3.51 13.05
CA ARG A 43 37.22 2.84 14.13
C ARG A 43 36.98 3.45 15.52
N THR A 44 36.76 4.76 15.61
CA THR A 44 36.50 5.45 16.90
C THR A 44 35.23 4.95 17.59
N SER A 45 34.24 4.51 16.84
CA SER A 45 33.01 3.92 17.37
C SER A 45 33.07 2.39 17.46
N GLY A 46 34.27 1.81 17.40
CA GLY A 46 34.48 0.36 17.36
C GLY A 46 34.12 -0.31 16.02
N GLY A 47 33.89 0.46 14.96
CA GLY A 47 33.55 -0.07 13.64
C GLY A 47 34.75 -0.68 12.91
N SER A 48 34.50 -1.76 12.17
CA SER A 48 35.48 -2.44 11.30
C SER A 48 34.80 -2.79 9.97
N CYS A 49 35.47 -2.55 8.85
CA CYS A 49 34.89 -2.92 7.54
C CYS A 49 34.89 -4.44 7.37
N VAL A 50 35.88 -5.14 7.92
CA VAL A 50 35.93 -6.61 7.93
C VAL A 50 34.77 -7.18 8.76
N ALA A 51 34.52 -6.64 9.94
CA ALA A 51 33.38 -7.05 10.77
C ALA A 51 32.04 -6.78 10.06
N SER A 52 31.91 -5.63 9.41
CA SER A 52 30.72 -5.25 8.66
C SER A 52 30.48 -6.18 7.47
N ALA A 53 31.53 -6.50 6.71
CA ALA A 53 31.46 -7.42 5.57
C ALA A 53 31.04 -8.83 6.01
N ALA A 54 31.65 -9.35 7.08
CA ALA A 54 31.27 -10.64 7.66
C ALA A 54 29.80 -10.64 8.11
N TYR A 55 29.36 -9.56 8.77
CA TYR A 55 27.99 -9.41 9.26
C TYR A 55 26.96 -9.38 8.13
N ILE A 56 27.18 -8.58 7.08
CA ILE A 56 26.20 -8.46 5.99
C ILE A 56 26.14 -9.75 5.16
N ALA A 57 27.26 -10.46 5.00
CA ALA A 57 27.31 -11.66 4.16
C ALA A 57 26.99 -12.96 4.92
N GLY A 58 26.82 -12.90 6.25
CA GLY A 58 26.65 -14.09 7.08
C GLY A 58 27.88 -15.01 7.03
N GLU A 59 29.08 -14.43 7.06
CA GLU A 59 30.34 -15.14 6.85
C GLU A 59 31.24 -15.14 8.08
N LYS A 60 32.25 -16.02 8.04
CA LYS A 60 33.36 -16.04 9.01
C LYS A 60 34.59 -15.42 8.37
N ILE A 61 35.02 -14.25 8.85
CA ILE A 61 36.17 -13.53 8.31
C ILE A 61 37.08 -13.10 9.47
N LYS A 62 38.38 -13.39 9.34
CA LYS A 62 39.40 -12.87 10.26
C LYS A 62 39.79 -11.46 9.84
N ASN A 63 39.81 -10.54 10.78
CA ASN A 63 40.44 -9.24 10.61
C ASN A 63 41.95 -9.38 10.86
N GLU A 64 42.74 -9.20 9.80
CA GLU A 64 44.19 -9.39 9.84
C GLU A 64 44.89 -8.29 10.67
N ARG A 65 44.26 -7.12 10.81
CA ARG A 65 44.83 -5.98 11.56
C ARG A 65 44.87 -6.21 13.06
N ASP A 66 43.79 -6.76 13.64
CA ASP A 66 43.65 -6.95 15.09
C ASP A 66 43.56 -8.43 15.49
N GLY A 67 43.62 -9.34 14.53
CA GLY A 67 43.55 -10.79 14.73
C GLY A 67 42.14 -11.32 15.05
N LYS A 68 41.14 -10.45 15.19
CA LYS A 68 39.80 -10.84 15.65
C LYS A 68 39.07 -11.64 14.59
N MET A 69 38.44 -12.73 15.02
CA MET A 69 37.55 -13.53 14.18
C MET A 69 36.12 -13.01 14.28
N HIS A 70 35.51 -12.67 13.14
CA HIS A 70 34.11 -12.27 13.04
C HIS A 70 33.32 -13.41 12.41
N ASP A 71 32.46 -14.08 13.17
CA ASP A 71 31.68 -15.24 12.73
C ASP A 71 30.19 -14.95 12.81
N TYR A 72 29.56 -14.77 11.64
CA TYR A 72 28.13 -14.48 11.50
C TYR A 72 27.39 -15.55 10.68
N ARG A 73 27.93 -16.78 10.60
CA ARG A 73 27.32 -17.88 9.83
C ARG A 73 25.95 -18.33 10.36
N ASN A 74 25.57 -17.89 11.56
CA ASN A 74 24.24 -18.10 12.13
C ASN A 74 23.17 -17.14 11.56
N LYS A 75 23.52 -16.23 10.65
CA LYS A 75 22.56 -15.36 9.95
C LYS A 75 21.92 -16.09 8.78
N HIS A 76 20.82 -16.77 9.07
CA HIS A 76 20.03 -17.47 8.05
C HIS A 76 19.16 -16.52 7.20
N GLU A 77 19.04 -15.25 7.59
CA GLU A 77 18.28 -14.25 6.85
C GLU A 77 18.99 -13.74 5.58
N VAL A 78 20.24 -14.15 5.30
CA VAL A 78 20.98 -13.71 4.11
C VAL A 78 20.54 -14.53 2.90
N VAL A 79 19.82 -13.90 1.98
CA VAL A 79 19.18 -14.56 0.83
C VAL A 79 19.89 -14.30 -0.50
N HIS A 80 20.74 -13.27 -0.56
CA HIS A 80 21.64 -13.02 -1.68
C HIS A 80 22.85 -12.23 -1.20
N LYS A 81 24.02 -12.43 -1.83
CA LYS A 81 25.22 -11.64 -1.56
C LYS A 81 26.14 -11.60 -2.79
N GLU A 82 26.74 -10.45 -3.04
CA GLU A 82 27.50 -10.22 -4.26
C GLU A 82 28.52 -9.10 -4.08
N ILE A 83 29.70 -9.27 -4.69
CA ILE A 83 30.73 -8.23 -4.77
C ILE A 83 30.80 -7.75 -6.22
N LEU A 84 30.64 -6.45 -6.39
CA LEU A 84 30.82 -5.74 -7.65
C LEU A 84 32.15 -4.98 -7.59
N LEU A 85 33.13 -5.50 -8.32
CA LEU A 85 34.45 -4.90 -8.42
C LEU A 85 34.47 -3.78 -9.45
N GLN A 86 35.27 -2.76 -9.17
CA GLN A 86 35.68 -1.83 -10.21
C GLN A 86 36.63 -2.55 -11.19
N LYS A 87 36.57 -2.20 -12.49
CA LYS A 87 37.34 -2.85 -13.57
C LYS A 87 38.85 -2.93 -13.30
N SER A 88 39.41 -1.94 -12.61
CA SER A 88 40.84 -1.87 -12.26
C SER A 88 41.21 -2.64 -10.99
N ALA A 89 40.26 -3.18 -10.23
CA ALA A 89 40.55 -3.86 -8.98
C ALA A 89 41.24 -5.22 -9.21
N PRO A 90 42.12 -5.67 -8.30
CA PRO A 90 42.68 -7.02 -8.35
C PRO A 90 41.58 -8.08 -8.36
N SER A 91 41.72 -9.11 -9.20
CA SER A 91 40.71 -10.18 -9.32
C SER A 91 40.49 -10.94 -8.01
N GLU A 92 41.52 -11.04 -7.16
CA GLU A 92 41.42 -11.65 -5.82
C GLU A 92 40.45 -10.92 -4.88
N TYR A 93 40.10 -9.65 -5.16
CA TYR A 93 39.12 -8.90 -4.38
C TYR A 93 37.69 -9.39 -4.60
N SER A 94 37.47 -10.33 -5.54
CA SER A 94 36.23 -11.11 -5.61
C SER A 94 35.99 -11.93 -4.34
N SER A 95 37.06 -12.22 -3.58
CA SER A 95 36.96 -12.74 -2.21
C SER A 95 36.71 -11.59 -1.22
N ARG A 96 35.60 -11.69 -0.50
CA ARG A 96 35.21 -10.73 0.55
C ARG A 96 36.28 -10.54 1.61
N ALA A 97 36.88 -11.64 2.06
CA ALA A 97 37.96 -11.60 3.04
C ALA A 97 39.17 -10.83 2.52
N LYS A 98 39.54 -11.00 1.24
CA LYS A 98 40.66 -10.30 0.62
C LYS A 98 40.36 -8.82 0.42
N LEU A 99 39.21 -8.48 -0.18
CA LEU A 99 38.80 -7.09 -0.41
C LEU A 99 38.80 -6.27 0.87
N TRP A 100 38.15 -6.76 1.92
CA TRP A 100 37.94 -5.96 3.13
C TRP A 100 39.14 -5.94 4.07
N ASN A 101 40.00 -6.97 4.08
CA ASN A 101 41.29 -6.88 4.77
C ASN A 101 42.24 -5.91 4.04
N ALA A 102 42.26 -5.90 2.71
CA ALA A 102 43.02 -4.90 1.96
C ALA A 102 42.51 -3.47 2.23
N ALA A 103 41.19 -3.27 2.30
CA ALA A 103 40.60 -1.97 2.65
C ALA A 103 40.95 -1.53 4.08
N GLU A 104 40.91 -2.47 5.04
CA GLU A 104 41.28 -2.22 6.44
C GLU A 104 42.78 -1.88 6.58
N CYS A 105 43.64 -2.58 5.84
CA CYS A 105 45.09 -2.35 5.83
C CYS A 105 45.46 -0.98 5.24
N ALA A 106 44.75 -0.52 4.20
CA ALA A 106 44.98 0.79 3.59
C ALA A 106 44.69 1.97 4.54
N GLU A 107 43.94 1.75 5.62
CA GLU A 107 43.64 2.75 6.63
C GLU A 107 44.67 2.76 7.78
N LYS A 108 45.48 3.83 7.84
CA LYS A 108 46.63 3.92 8.76
C LYS A 108 46.32 4.49 10.15
N ARG A 109 45.20 5.20 10.34
CA ARG A 109 44.93 5.95 11.59
C ARG A 109 43.92 5.24 12.50
N LYS A 110 44.07 5.40 13.82
CA LYS A 110 43.13 4.84 14.81
C LYS A 110 41.69 5.35 14.69
N ASN A 111 41.51 6.50 14.06
CA ASN A 111 40.20 7.13 13.81
C ASN A 111 39.74 7.05 12.35
N SER A 112 40.35 6.18 11.54
CA SER A 112 39.96 6.02 10.13
C SER A 112 38.51 5.60 9.96
N GLN A 113 37.88 6.16 8.92
CA GLN A 113 36.64 5.66 8.34
C GLN A 113 36.99 4.58 7.32
N THR A 114 36.63 3.32 7.55
CA THR A 114 37.13 2.17 6.79
C THR A 114 36.21 1.77 5.65
N ALA A 115 34.92 2.02 5.77
CA ALA A 115 33.92 1.80 4.73
C ALA A 115 32.76 2.80 4.85
N ARG A 116 31.93 2.89 3.82
CA ARG A 116 30.58 3.47 3.91
C ARG A 116 29.57 2.33 3.89
N SER A 117 28.65 2.32 4.84
CA SER A 117 27.55 1.36 4.91
C SER A 117 26.25 2.04 4.52
N ILE A 118 25.46 1.38 3.68
CA ILE A 118 24.11 1.78 3.29
C ILE A 118 23.17 0.64 3.70
N ASN A 119 22.03 1.00 4.27
CA ASN A 119 20.91 0.10 4.50
C ASN A 119 19.67 0.69 3.81
N ALA A 120 19.02 -0.10 2.97
CA ALA A 120 17.85 0.36 2.23
C ALA A 120 16.76 -0.70 2.19
N ALA A 121 15.50 -0.28 2.27
CA ALA A 121 14.36 -1.19 2.16
C ALA A 121 14.14 -1.59 0.70
N LEU A 122 13.79 -2.85 0.49
CA LEU A 122 13.39 -3.37 -0.82
C LEU A 122 11.86 -3.49 -0.86
N PRO A 123 11.22 -3.16 -2.00
CA PRO A 123 9.79 -3.41 -2.14
C PRO A 123 9.50 -4.91 -2.10
N ARG A 124 8.55 -5.30 -1.25
CA ARG A 124 8.15 -6.70 -1.05
C ARG A 124 7.32 -7.25 -2.22
N GLU A 125 6.77 -6.33 -3.01
CA GLU A 125 6.00 -6.59 -4.23
C GLU A 125 6.89 -7.16 -5.35
N LEU A 126 8.20 -6.93 -5.29
CA LEU A 126 9.15 -7.44 -6.26
C LEU A 126 9.51 -8.90 -6.00
N SER A 127 9.67 -9.66 -7.08
CA SER A 127 10.30 -10.98 -7.03
C SER A 127 11.71 -10.88 -6.46
N ARG A 128 12.25 -12.00 -5.93
CA ARG A 128 13.64 -12.01 -5.44
C ARG A 128 14.64 -11.63 -6.54
N GLU A 129 14.41 -12.13 -7.75
CA GLU A 129 15.26 -11.85 -8.91
C GLU A 129 15.26 -10.36 -9.26
N ASP A 130 14.09 -9.71 -9.24
CA ASP A 130 13.98 -8.28 -9.46
C ASP A 130 14.60 -7.45 -8.35
N GLN A 131 14.49 -7.88 -7.09
CA GLN A 131 15.20 -7.24 -5.98
C GLN A 131 16.71 -7.30 -6.16
N ILE A 132 17.24 -8.46 -6.58
CA ILE A 132 18.66 -8.65 -6.86
C ILE A 132 19.11 -7.76 -8.02
N ASP A 133 18.36 -7.76 -9.13
CA ASP A 133 18.69 -6.93 -10.29
C ASP A 133 18.62 -5.44 -9.96
N LEU A 134 17.58 -4.97 -9.26
CA LEU A 134 17.47 -3.59 -8.77
C LEU A 134 18.73 -3.15 -8.03
N VAL A 135 19.14 -3.92 -7.00
CA VAL A 135 20.32 -3.60 -6.20
C VAL A 135 21.58 -3.62 -7.08
N ARG A 136 21.73 -4.62 -7.95
CA ARG A 136 22.90 -4.75 -8.81
C ARG A 136 23.04 -3.57 -9.75
N GLN A 137 21.96 -3.17 -10.43
CA GLN A 137 22.00 -2.04 -11.36
C GLN A 137 22.24 -0.72 -10.63
N PHE A 138 21.54 -0.50 -9.51
CA PHE A 138 21.77 0.66 -8.66
C PHE A 138 23.24 0.77 -8.24
N CYS A 139 23.83 -0.33 -7.75
CA CYS A 139 25.22 -0.34 -7.31
C CYS A 139 26.22 -0.12 -8.45
N LYS A 140 25.98 -0.76 -9.61
CA LYS A 140 26.81 -0.54 -10.82
C LYS A 140 26.80 0.92 -11.25
N GLN A 141 25.61 1.51 -11.34
CA GLN A 141 25.42 2.87 -11.84
C GLN A 141 25.88 3.93 -10.86
N CYS A 142 25.59 3.79 -9.56
CA CYS A 142 25.85 4.83 -8.56
C CYS A 142 27.23 4.74 -7.92
N PHE A 143 27.82 3.54 -7.87
CA PHE A 143 29.06 3.30 -7.11
C PHE A 143 30.20 2.80 -7.98
N VAL A 144 30.02 1.68 -8.68
CA VAL A 144 31.09 1.05 -9.46
C VAL A 144 31.54 1.98 -10.60
N SER A 145 30.59 2.60 -11.30
CA SER A 145 30.88 3.61 -12.34
C SER A 145 31.71 4.80 -11.84
N LYS A 146 31.66 5.08 -10.52
CA LYS A 146 32.39 6.16 -9.86
C LYS A 146 33.72 5.71 -9.25
N GLY A 147 34.08 4.42 -9.42
CA GLY A 147 35.36 3.86 -8.98
C GLY A 147 35.36 3.19 -7.61
N MET A 148 34.20 2.97 -7.00
CA MET A 148 34.07 2.21 -5.75
C MET A 148 33.97 0.71 -6.04
N CYS A 149 34.50 -0.13 -5.15
CA CYS A 149 34.04 -1.51 -5.05
C CYS A 149 32.83 -1.55 -4.10
N CYS A 150 31.88 -2.43 -4.41
CA CYS A 150 30.63 -2.55 -3.71
C CYS A 150 30.40 -4.00 -3.29
N ASP A 151 30.14 -4.23 -2.00
CA ASP A 151 29.74 -5.53 -1.47
C ASP A 151 28.34 -5.40 -0.91
N PHE A 152 27.37 -6.11 -1.47
CA PHE A 152 26.00 -6.05 -0.99
C PHE A 152 25.46 -7.41 -0.62
N ALA A 153 24.52 -7.40 0.33
CA ALA A 153 23.77 -8.56 0.74
C ALA A 153 22.31 -8.18 0.98
N ILE A 154 21.41 -9.02 0.51
CA ILE A 154 19.98 -8.88 0.78
C ILE A 154 19.63 -9.75 1.98
N HIS A 155 18.95 -9.15 2.95
CA HIS A 155 18.45 -9.79 4.16
C HIS A 155 16.94 -9.87 4.09
N ASP A 156 16.39 -11.03 4.44
CA ASP A 156 14.96 -11.27 4.53
C ASP A 156 14.66 -12.31 5.62
N LYS A 157 13.83 -11.93 6.59
CA LYS A 157 13.41 -12.78 7.71
C LYS A 157 12.03 -13.41 7.49
N GLY A 158 11.37 -13.11 6.37
CA GLY A 158 9.97 -13.44 6.17
C GLY A 158 9.01 -12.60 7.03
N ASP A 159 9.49 -11.49 7.61
CA ASP A 159 8.68 -10.56 8.43
C ASP A 159 8.05 -9.43 7.59
N GLY A 160 8.19 -9.51 6.26
CA GLY A 160 7.68 -8.51 5.32
C GLY A 160 8.57 -7.27 5.16
N ASN A 161 9.81 -7.29 5.66
CA ASN A 161 10.77 -6.19 5.54
C ASN A 161 12.10 -6.64 4.89
N PRO A 162 12.09 -7.08 3.62
CA PRO A 162 13.32 -7.35 2.90
C PRO A 162 14.13 -6.05 2.76
N HIS A 163 15.43 -6.12 2.99
CA HIS A 163 16.31 -4.97 2.93
C HIS A 163 17.70 -5.35 2.43
N VAL A 164 18.37 -4.39 1.83
CA VAL A 164 19.75 -4.54 1.38
C VAL A 164 20.70 -3.84 2.33
N HIS A 165 21.81 -4.51 2.62
CA HIS A 165 23.02 -3.89 3.14
C HIS A 165 24.03 -3.73 2.00
N ILE A 166 24.59 -2.53 1.83
CA ILE A 166 25.62 -2.24 0.83
C ILE A 166 26.82 -1.64 1.56
N LEU A 167 28.00 -2.19 1.32
CA LEU A 167 29.27 -1.74 1.87
C LEU A 167 30.16 -1.24 0.73
N LEU A 168 30.58 0.02 0.82
CA LEU A 168 31.34 0.71 -0.22
C LEU A 168 32.74 1.04 0.28
N THR A 169 33.72 0.85 -0.60
CA THR A 169 35.10 1.27 -0.34
C THR A 169 35.21 2.79 -0.28
N THR A 170 36.17 3.29 0.50
CA THR A 170 36.39 4.76 0.65
C THR A 170 37.62 5.27 -0.11
N ARG A 171 38.34 4.36 -0.75
CA ARG A 171 39.56 4.61 -1.52
C ARG A 171 39.39 4.12 -2.94
N ARG A 172 40.09 4.79 -3.86
CA ARG A 172 40.25 4.32 -5.23
C ARG A 172 41.05 3.01 -5.23
N VAL A 173 40.83 2.20 -6.25
CA VAL A 173 41.49 0.91 -6.44
C VAL A 173 42.10 0.83 -7.83
N ASP A 174 43.35 0.39 -7.90
CA ASP A 174 44.03 0.05 -9.16
C ASP A 174 44.50 -1.41 -9.11
N LYS A 175 45.25 -1.84 -10.13
CA LYS A 175 45.74 -3.22 -10.27
C LYS A 175 46.62 -3.69 -9.10
N ASN A 176 47.19 -2.76 -8.32
CA ASN A 176 48.05 -3.01 -7.17
C ASN A 176 47.30 -2.89 -5.83
N GLY A 177 46.01 -2.53 -5.86
CA GLY A 177 45.15 -2.43 -4.68
C GLY A 177 44.67 -1.01 -4.36
N PHE A 178 44.42 -0.75 -3.07
CA PHE A 178 43.85 0.53 -2.62
C PHE A 178 44.87 1.67 -2.62
N THR A 179 44.46 2.81 -3.18
CA THR A 179 45.30 4.00 -3.31
C THR A 179 44.78 5.16 -2.44
N GLN A 180 44.58 6.32 -3.05
CA GLN A 180 44.16 7.54 -2.38
C GLN A 180 42.70 7.49 -1.93
N LYS A 181 42.44 8.15 -0.81
CA LYS A 181 41.09 8.30 -0.26
C LYS A 181 40.31 9.31 -1.07
N GLU A 182 39.15 8.92 -1.57
CA GLU A 182 38.32 9.80 -2.39
C GLU A 182 37.37 10.59 -1.50
N ARG A 183 37.55 11.91 -1.46
CA ARG A 183 36.81 12.78 -0.54
C ARG A 183 35.47 13.20 -1.10
N THR A 184 35.38 13.38 -2.42
CA THR A 184 34.16 13.79 -3.14
C THR A 184 33.02 12.78 -2.96
N TRP A 185 33.33 11.52 -2.68
CA TRP A 185 32.33 10.50 -2.33
C TRP A 185 31.57 10.79 -1.02
N ASN A 186 31.95 11.83 -0.25
CA ASN A 186 31.26 12.27 0.96
C ASN A 186 30.38 13.50 0.75
N ASP A 187 30.28 14.02 -0.47
CA ASP A 187 29.54 15.24 -0.74
C ASP A 187 28.05 15.05 -0.47
N ARG A 188 27.44 16.00 0.24
CA ARG A 188 26.01 15.96 0.58
C ARG A 188 25.12 15.87 -0.67
N LYS A 189 25.52 16.55 -1.76
CA LYS A 189 24.81 16.50 -3.05
C LYS A 189 24.76 15.07 -3.60
N LEU A 190 25.86 14.34 -3.52
CA LEU A 190 25.93 12.95 -3.98
C LEU A 190 25.05 12.04 -3.12
N LEU A 191 24.96 12.28 -1.82
CA LEU A 191 24.02 11.55 -0.95
C LEU A 191 22.56 11.79 -1.35
N LEU A 192 22.19 13.03 -1.69
CA LEU A 192 20.82 13.34 -2.15
C LEU A 192 20.53 12.65 -3.49
N GLU A 193 21.49 12.66 -4.41
CA GLU A 193 21.38 11.94 -5.69
C GLU A 193 21.21 10.43 -5.49
N TRP A 194 21.94 9.80 -4.56
CA TRP A 194 21.76 8.37 -4.26
C TRP A 194 20.38 8.07 -3.70
N ARG A 195 19.84 8.97 -2.86
CA ARG A 195 18.49 8.81 -2.29
C ARG A 195 17.42 8.88 -3.37
N GLU A 196 17.53 9.85 -4.26
CA GLU A 196 16.65 10.02 -5.41
C GLU A 196 16.73 8.82 -6.34
N ARG A 197 17.93 8.45 -6.80
CA ARG A 197 18.12 7.30 -7.68
C ARG A 197 17.63 5.99 -7.08
N TRP A 198 17.74 5.80 -5.76
CA TRP A 198 17.18 4.61 -5.11
C TRP A 198 15.65 4.55 -5.28
N ALA A 199 14.96 5.69 -5.10
CA ALA A 199 13.52 5.76 -5.34
C ALA A 199 13.19 5.48 -6.81
N ASP A 200 13.95 6.06 -7.75
CA ASP A 200 13.73 5.85 -9.19
C ASP A 200 13.89 4.37 -9.59
N TRP A 201 14.94 3.70 -9.11
CA TRP A 201 15.16 2.27 -9.37
C TRP A 201 14.05 1.39 -8.78
N CYS A 202 13.61 1.70 -7.55
CA CYS A 202 12.45 1.02 -6.96
C CYS A 202 11.19 1.24 -7.80
N ASN A 203 10.89 2.49 -8.18
CA ASN A 203 9.68 2.84 -8.92
C ASN A 203 9.68 2.25 -10.33
N HIS A 204 10.84 2.20 -11.00
CA HIS A 204 10.99 1.57 -12.29
C HIS A 204 10.61 0.08 -12.24
N LYS A 205 11.08 -0.65 -11.24
CA LYS A 205 10.72 -2.07 -11.06
C LYS A 205 9.27 -2.24 -10.62
N LEU A 206 8.78 -1.40 -9.71
CA LEU A 206 7.40 -1.44 -9.23
C LEU A 206 6.39 -1.19 -10.34
N TYR A 207 6.71 -0.32 -11.32
CA TYR A 207 5.83 0.01 -12.44
C TYR A 207 5.24 -1.21 -13.15
N PHE A 208 5.98 -2.32 -13.24
CA PHE A 208 5.57 -3.52 -13.96
C PHE A 208 4.73 -4.50 -13.13
N VAL A 209 4.69 -4.35 -11.80
CA VAL A 209 4.10 -5.36 -10.90
C VAL A 209 3.18 -4.79 -9.82
N SER A 210 3.11 -3.46 -9.67
CA SER A 210 2.33 -2.80 -8.63
C SER A 210 2.05 -1.33 -8.96
N ASP A 211 0.94 -0.80 -8.47
CA ASP A 211 0.67 0.65 -8.47
C ASP A 211 1.40 1.40 -7.35
N ALA A 212 2.03 0.68 -6.40
CA ALA A 212 2.78 1.30 -5.32
C ALA A 212 3.99 2.09 -5.83
N ARG A 213 4.26 3.26 -5.23
CA ARG A 213 5.43 4.08 -5.51
C ARG A 213 6.10 4.54 -4.21
N VAL A 214 7.41 4.72 -4.27
CA VAL A 214 8.23 5.24 -3.18
C VAL A 214 8.76 6.63 -3.52
N ASP A 215 8.92 7.47 -2.51
CA ASP A 215 9.49 8.82 -2.66
C ASP A 215 10.56 9.05 -1.58
N HIS A 216 11.70 9.60 -2.00
CA HIS A 216 12.86 9.82 -1.16
C HIS A 216 12.76 11.06 -0.25
N ARG A 217 11.85 11.97 -0.59
CA ARG A 217 11.58 13.24 0.08
C ARG A 217 10.80 13.01 1.37
N SER A 218 10.87 13.94 2.31
CA SER A 218 10.05 13.84 3.52
C SER A 218 8.56 14.02 3.21
N TYR A 219 7.65 13.56 4.08
CA TYR A 219 6.22 13.82 3.91
C TYR A 219 5.92 15.32 3.75
N LYS A 220 6.63 16.17 4.50
CA LYS A 220 6.53 17.63 4.39
C LYS A 220 6.90 18.12 2.99
N ASP A 221 7.99 17.64 2.42
CA ASP A 221 8.46 18.04 1.09
C ASP A 221 7.59 17.48 -0.05
N GLN A 222 6.81 16.43 0.23
CA GLN A 222 5.78 15.89 -0.66
C GLN A 222 4.43 16.62 -0.52
N GLY A 223 4.28 17.51 0.47
CA GLY A 223 3.00 18.16 0.79
C GLY A 223 1.98 17.24 1.49
N ILE A 224 2.42 16.12 2.06
CA ILE A 224 1.58 15.14 2.74
C ILE A 224 1.47 15.50 4.23
N ASP A 225 0.25 15.67 4.75
CA ASP A 225 -0.02 15.87 6.19
C ASP A 225 0.07 14.54 6.97
N ARG A 226 1.27 13.95 6.99
CA ARG A 226 1.59 12.77 7.81
C ARG A 226 2.82 13.02 8.65
N LEU A 227 2.73 12.67 9.92
CA LEU A 227 3.84 12.75 10.85
C LEU A 227 4.71 11.48 10.77
N PRO A 228 6.04 11.61 10.62
CA PRO A 228 6.93 10.46 10.64
C PRO A 228 7.03 9.87 12.06
N GLN A 229 7.07 8.54 12.15
CA GLN A 229 7.32 7.85 13.40
C GLN A 229 8.79 7.99 13.84
N ILE A 230 9.03 7.79 15.12
CA ILE A 230 10.38 7.83 15.71
C ILE A 230 10.96 6.43 15.77
N HIS A 231 12.23 6.29 15.38
CA HIS A 231 12.95 5.03 15.50
C HIS A 231 13.08 4.61 16.97
N MET A 232 12.53 3.44 17.31
CA MET A 232 12.50 2.95 18.69
C MET A 232 13.87 2.45 19.17
N GLY A 233 14.63 1.79 18.30
CA GLY A 233 15.86 1.07 18.67
C GLY A 233 15.59 -0.31 19.25
N VAL A 234 16.61 -1.17 19.23
CA VAL A 234 16.50 -2.61 19.55
C VAL A 234 16.01 -2.84 20.99
N GLU A 235 16.57 -2.11 21.95
CA GLU A 235 16.25 -2.23 23.37
C GLU A 235 14.79 -1.90 23.67
N VAL A 236 14.31 -0.76 23.14
CA VAL A 236 12.91 -0.33 23.29
C VAL A 236 11.96 -1.33 22.64
N CYS A 237 12.29 -1.83 21.44
CA CYS A 237 11.51 -2.89 20.80
C CYS A 237 11.52 -4.20 21.60
N ALA A 238 12.60 -4.53 22.31
CA ALA A 238 12.67 -5.71 23.17
C ALA A 238 11.79 -5.56 24.42
N VAL A 239 11.76 -4.36 25.01
CA VAL A 239 10.88 -4.04 26.15
C VAL A 239 9.40 -4.11 25.73
N GLU A 240 9.03 -3.50 24.59
CA GLU A 240 7.63 -3.55 24.13
C GLU A 240 7.18 -4.96 23.73
N ARG A 241 8.08 -5.81 23.20
CA ARG A 241 7.77 -7.22 22.92
C ARG A 241 7.42 -8.02 24.18
N LYS A 242 7.89 -7.60 25.35
CA LYS A 242 7.51 -8.19 26.65
C LYS A 242 6.17 -7.66 27.19
N GLY A 243 5.47 -6.81 26.43
CA GLY A 243 4.16 -6.25 26.81
C GLY A 243 4.21 -4.90 27.53
N PHE A 244 5.40 -4.34 27.78
CA PHE A 244 5.54 -3.06 28.47
C PHE A 244 5.41 -1.88 27.51
N LYS A 245 4.68 -0.84 27.91
CA LYS A 245 4.57 0.40 27.13
C LYS A 245 5.74 1.32 27.45
N THR A 246 6.39 1.84 26.42
CA THR A 246 7.47 2.82 26.54
C THR A 246 7.01 4.21 26.10
N ASP A 247 7.70 5.27 26.53
CA ASP A 247 7.39 6.64 26.09
C ASP A 247 7.53 6.83 24.59
N LYS A 248 8.60 6.26 24.00
CA LYS A 248 8.80 6.27 22.54
C LYS A 248 7.68 5.51 21.82
N GLY A 249 7.28 4.34 22.30
CA GLY A 249 6.18 3.60 21.71
C GLY A 249 4.83 4.31 21.87
N ASN A 250 4.58 4.97 23.01
CA ASN A 250 3.39 5.79 23.22
C ASN A 250 3.35 6.98 22.25
N LYS A 251 4.49 7.62 21.99
CA LYS A 251 4.60 8.68 20.99
C LYS A 251 4.30 8.16 19.57
N ASN A 252 4.84 6.99 19.18
CA ASN A 252 4.51 6.37 17.89
C ASN A 252 3.04 5.92 17.80
N ARG A 253 2.42 5.49 18.89
CA ARG A 253 0.97 5.20 18.95
C ARG A 253 0.15 6.47 18.66
N ARG A 254 0.47 7.60 19.31
CA ARG A 254 -0.17 8.89 19.04
C ARG A 254 0.02 9.37 17.60
N ILE A 255 1.23 9.25 17.05
CA ILE A 255 1.53 9.60 15.66
C ILE A 255 0.69 8.75 14.69
N ARG A 256 0.60 7.43 14.92
CA ARG A 256 -0.25 6.55 14.10
C ARG A 256 -1.71 6.96 14.15
N GLN A 257 -2.22 7.28 15.34
CA GLN A 257 -3.60 7.72 15.50
C GLN A 257 -3.88 9.02 14.72
N ARG A 258 -3.04 10.05 14.88
CA ARG A 258 -3.18 11.31 14.14
C ARG A 258 -3.12 11.11 12.63
N ASN A 259 -2.18 10.30 12.13
CA ASN A 259 -2.08 10.01 10.69
C ASN A 259 -3.30 9.26 10.16
N LEU A 260 -3.90 8.36 10.96
CA LEU A 260 -5.17 7.70 10.61
C LEU A 260 -6.31 8.71 10.56
N GLU A 261 -6.38 9.65 11.50
CA GLU A 261 -7.41 10.69 11.52
C GLU A 261 -7.35 11.61 10.28
N VAL A 262 -6.15 11.97 9.81
CA VAL A 262 -5.98 12.72 8.54
C VAL A 262 -6.55 11.94 7.36
N GLU A 263 -6.11 10.70 7.20
CA GLU A 263 -6.50 9.85 6.06
C GLU A 263 -8.00 9.56 6.05
N ILE A 264 -8.62 9.36 7.21
CA ILE A 264 -10.08 9.21 7.31
C ILE A 264 -10.77 10.47 6.80
N ALA A 265 -10.32 11.66 7.19
CA ALA A 265 -10.92 12.91 6.75
C ALA A 265 -10.76 13.13 5.23
N GLU A 266 -9.62 12.73 4.65
CA GLU A 266 -9.39 12.75 3.20
C GLU A 266 -10.40 11.83 2.47
N LEU A 267 -10.53 10.59 2.92
CA LEU A 267 -11.45 9.61 2.33
C LEU A 267 -12.92 9.99 2.51
N GLU A 268 -13.30 10.58 3.65
CA GLU A 268 -14.64 11.12 3.87
C GLU A 268 -14.98 12.21 2.84
N ASN A 269 -14.01 13.08 2.50
CA ASN A 269 -14.19 14.09 1.46
C ASN A 269 -14.30 13.49 0.06
N GLU A 270 -13.49 12.47 -0.26
CA GLU A 270 -13.54 11.76 -1.54
C GLU A 270 -14.88 11.02 -1.71
N ILE A 271 -15.33 10.29 -0.70
CA ILE A 271 -16.65 9.64 -0.70
C ILE A 271 -17.76 10.67 -0.91
N LYS A 272 -17.65 11.85 -0.28
CA LYS A 272 -18.63 12.93 -0.47
C LYS A 272 -18.63 13.46 -1.91
N ALA A 273 -17.45 13.60 -2.53
CA ALA A 273 -17.33 14.00 -3.93
C ALA A 273 -17.94 12.94 -4.87
N LEU A 274 -17.58 11.67 -4.70
CA LEU A 274 -18.14 10.55 -5.47
C LEU A 274 -19.66 10.42 -5.33
N LYS A 275 -20.19 10.60 -4.11
CA LYS A 275 -21.65 10.63 -3.87
C LYS A 275 -22.33 11.78 -4.64
N ARG A 276 -21.68 12.95 -4.73
CA ARG A 276 -22.18 14.10 -5.51
C ARG A 276 -22.15 13.80 -7.00
N GLU A 277 -21.04 13.27 -7.52
CA GLU A 277 -20.89 12.91 -8.94
C GLU A 277 -21.91 11.87 -9.35
N ARG A 278 -22.06 10.78 -8.58
CA ARG A 278 -23.07 9.75 -8.85
C ARG A 278 -24.49 10.32 -8.87
N ARG A 279 -24.81 11.21 -7.93
CA ARG A 279 -26.13 11.88 -7.91
C ARG A 279 -26.33 12.71 -9.17
N GLN A 280 -25.31 13.43 -9.63
CA GLN A 280 -25.38 14.21 -10.85
C GLN A 280 -25.60 13.31 -12.06
N SER A 281 -24.83 12.23 -12.21
CA SER A 281 -25.02 11.27 -13.30
C SER A 281 -26.41 10.62 -13.31
N LEU A 282 -26.99 10.38 -12.13
CA LEU A 282 -28.37 9.90 -12.03
C LEU A 282 -29.37 10.94 -12.54
N VAL A 283 -29.21 12.20 -12.14
CA VAL A 283 -30.06 13.31 -12.61
C VAL A 283 -29.94 13.43 -14.13
N ASP A 284 -28.73 13.51 -14.66
CA ASP A 284 -28.46 13.65 -16.09
C ASP A 284 -29.09 12.52 -16.90
N ASN A 285 -29.01 11.27 -16.39
CA ASN A 285 -29.65 10.12 -17.03
C ASN A 285 -31.18 10.27 -17.06
N ILE A 286 -31.82 10.57 -15.92
CA ILE A 286 -33.28 10.74 -15.86
C ILE A 286 -33.73 11.87 -16.80
N GLU A 287 -33.01 12.99 -16.80
CA GLU A 287 -33.34 14.14 -17.65
C GLU A 287 -33.17 13.81 -19.14
N GLN A 288 -32.13 13.05 -19.50
CA GLN A 288 -31.90 12.61 -20.87
C GLN A 288 -32.98 11.63 -21.36
N GLN A 289 -33.37 10.65 -20.53
CA GLN A 289 -34.36 9.63 -20.92
C GLN A 289 -35.79 10.22 -21.01
N LEU A 290 -36.12 11.16 -20.12
CA LEU A 290 -37.44 11.79 -20.10
C LEU A 290 -37.54 13.03 -20.98
N GLY A 291 -36.41 13.63 -21.37
CA GLY A 291 -36.37 14.86 -22.16
C GLY A 291 -36.91 16.07 -21.41
N CYS A 292 -36.82 16.09 -20.08
CA CYS A 292 -37.25 17.20 -19.23
C CYS A 292 -36.38 17.29 -17.96
N PRO A 293 -36.29 18.48 -17.31
CA PRO A 293 -35.61 18.61 -16.03
C PRO A 293 -36.16 17.66 -14.96
N LEU A 294 -35.33 17.19 -14.03
CA LEU A 294 -35.74 16.31 -12.93
C LEU A 294 -36.80 16.98 -12.06
N ALA A 295 -36.72 18.31 -11.92
CA ALA A 295 -37.72 19.12 -11.24
C ALA A 295 -39.13 19.01 -11.87
N ASP A 296 -39.22 18.65 -13.14
CA ASP A 296 -40.46 18.47 -13.91
C ASP A 296 -40.88 16.99 -14.03
N THR A 297 -40.28 16.13 -13.21
CA THR A 297 -40.66 14.71 -13.09
C THR A 297 -41.54 14.46 -11.87
N GLN A 298 -42.31 13.39 -11.94
CA GLN A 298 -43.02 12.76 -10.84
C GLN A 298 -42.48 11.34 -10.70
N HIS A 299 -42.48 10.80 -9.48
CA HIS A 299 -42.04 9.44 -9.23
C HIS A 299 -43.00 8.67 -8.33
N ILE A 300 -42.92 7.35 -8.45
CA ILE A 300 -43.51 6.40 -7.50
C ILE A 300 -42.41 5.48 -6.97
N SER A 301 -42.53 5.06 -5.71
CA SER A 301 -41.57 4.18 -5.05
C SER A 301 -42.17 2.80 -4.75
N GLY A 302 -41.37 1.75 -4.80
CA GLY A 302 -41.76 0.41 -4.35
C GLY A 302 -40.60 -0.58 -4.35
N ASN A 303 -40.94 -1.88 -4.38
CA ASN A 303 -39.95 -2.93 -4.58
C ASN A 303 -39.57 -3.04 -6.07
N TYR A 304 -38.44 -3.70 -6.35
CA TYR A 304 -37.92 -3.89 -7.70
C TYR A 304 -38.96 -4.49 -8.67
N ALA A 305 -39.58 -5.61 -8.29
CA ALA A 305 -40.47 -6.36 -9.17
C ALA A 305 -41.72 -5.57 -9.58
N ASP A 306 -42.26 -4.74 -8.68
CA ASP A 306 -43.38 -3.87 -9.01
C ASP A 306 -42.97 -2.73 -9.93
N MET A 307 -41.84 -2.06 -9.64
CA MET A 307 -41.36 -0.92 -10.44
C MET A 307 -40.96 -1.35 -11.85
N GLU A 308 -40.30 -2.50 -12.01
CA GLU A 308 -39.95 -3.07 -13.31
C GLU A 308 -41.21 -3.39 -14.14
N ARG A 309 -42.23 -4.00 -13.52
CA ARG A 309 -43.52 -4.28 -14.18
C ARG A 309 -44.24 -3.01 -14.60
N TYR A 310 -44.27 -1.98 -13.74
CA TYR A 310 -44.88 -0.70 -14.09
C TYR A 310 -44.12 0.00 -15.21
N SER A 311 -42.79 0.01 -15.16
CA SER A 311 -41.95 0.60 -16.21
C SER A 311 -42.27 -0.01 -17.58
N ASN A 312 -42.24 -1.35 -17.68
CA ASN A 312 -42.56 -2.07 -18.91
C ASN A 312 -43.98 -1.75 -19.42
N HIS A 313 -44.95 -1.63 -18.50
CA HIS A 313 -46.33 -1.32 -18.86
C HIS A 313 -46.49 0.13 -19.36
N LEU A 314 -45.81 1.10 -18.75
CA LEU A 314 -45.81 2.49 -19.19
C LEU A 314 -45.15 2.63 -20.57
N GLN A 315 -44.00 2.01 -20.78
CA GLN A 315 -43.29 2.00 -22.06
C GLN A 315 -44.15 1.40 -23.18
N ALA A 316 -44.81 0.25 -22.93
CA ALA A 316 -45.72 -0.38 -23.89
C ALA A 316 -46.92 0.51 -24.27
N ASN A 317 -47.29 1.46 -23.41
CA ASN A 317 -48.38 2.43 -23.64
C ASN A 317 -47.86 3.82 -24.04
N HIS A 318 -46.60 3.90 -24.50
CA HIS A 318 -45.96 5.12 -25.00
C HIS A 318 -45.96 6.25 -23.96
N VAL A 319 -45.70 5.93 -22.69
CA VAL A 319 -45.45 6.89 -21.62
C VAL A 319 -43.96 6.85 -21.28
N PRO A 320 -43.19 7.91 -21.53
CA PRO A 320 -41.79 7.98 -21.15
C PRO A 320 -41.62 7.82 -19.64
N CYS A 321 -40.79 6.86 -19.25
CA CYS A 321 -40.47 6.61 -17.86
C CYS A 321 -39.03 6.07 -17.72
N GLU A 322 -38.41 6.38 -16.60
CA GLU A 322 -37.06 5.92 -16.27
C GLU A 322 -37.05 5.25 -14.89
N PHE A 323 -36.42 4.08 -14.80
CA PHE A 323 -36.44 3.24 -13.62
C PHE A 323 -35.07 3.22 -12.95
N ASN A 324 -35.02 3.56 -11.65
CA ASN A 324 -33.77 3.56 -10.89
C ASN A 324 -33.85 2.75 -9.59
N ILE A 325 -32.70 2.19 -9.19
CA ILE A 325 -32.53 1.37 -7.99
C ILE A 325 -31.50 2.02 -7.08
N TYR A 326 -31.86 2.18 -5.80
CA TYR A 326 -30.99 2.74 -4.78
C TYR A 326 -30.33 1.64 -3.95
N GLU A 327 -29.20 1.97 -3.34
CA GLU A 327 -28.38 1.01 -2.56
C GLU A 327 -29.11 0.38 -1.37
N ASN A 328 -30.16 1.02 -0.86
CA ASN A 328 -30.98 0.50 0.23
C ASN A 328 -32.10 -0.45 -0.24
N GLY A 329 -32.08 -0.86 -1.52
CA GLY A 329 -33.11 -1.71 -2.13
C GLY A 329 -34.42 -0.99 -2.44
N LYS A 330 -34.49 0.33 -2.26
CA LYS A 330 -35.62 1.12 -2.77
C LYS A 330 -35.50 1.26 -4.27
N SER A 331 -36.66 1.22 -4.92
CA SER A 331 -36.80 1.36 -6.36
C SER A 331 -37.77 2.49 -6.65
N GLU A 332 -37.40 3.39 -7.57
CA GLU A 332 -38.25 4.50 -7.99
C GLU A 332 -38.41 4.50 -9.50
N LEU A 333 -39.64 4.75 -9.94
CA LEU A 333 -40.00 4.92 -11.35
C LEU A 333 -40.37 6.38 -11.57
N PHE A 334 -39.59 7.06 -12.40
CA PHE A 334 -39.76 8.46 -12.78
C PHE A 334 -40.54 8.55 -14.10
N PHE A 335 -41.39 9.56 -14.23
CA PHE A 335 -42.10 9.92 -15.46
C PHE A 335 -42.33 11.44 -15.46
N ARG A 336 -42.66 12.01 -16.62
CA ARG A 336 -42.88 13.46 -16.72
C ARG A 336 -44.12 13.88 -15.93
N LYS A 337 -44.08 15.04 -15.27
CA LYS A 337 -45.27 15.59 -14.58
C LYS A 337 -46.46 15.76 -15.53
N SER A 338 -46.21 16.11 -16.79
CA SER A 338 -47.24 16.21 -17.83
C SER A 338 -47.98 14.90 -18.11
N ASP A 339 -47.35 13.75 -17.82
CA ASP A 339 -47.88 12.42 -18.06
C ASP A 339 -48.49 11.78 -16.79
N THR A 340 -48.56 12.52 -15.66
CA THR A 340 -48.92 11.97 -14.34
C THR A 340 -50.26 11.23 -14.34
N ASP A 341 -51.32 11.83 -14.87
CA ASP A 341 -52.66 11.23 -14.85
C ASP A 341 -52.70 9.93 -15.66
N LYS A 342 -52.07 9.94 -16.85
CA LYS A 342 -51.97 8.75 -17.72
C LYS A 342 -51.12 7.66 -17.06
N ALA A 343 -49.98 8.02 -16.47
CA ALA A 343 -49.09 7.08 -15.80
C ALA A 343 -49.77 6.41 -14.59
N LEU A 344 -50.39 7.20 -13.71
CA LEU A 344 -51.06 6.67 -12.52
C LEU A 344 -52.29 5.83 -12.88
N MET A 345 -53.05 6.21 -13.92
CA MET A 345 -54.16 5.40 -14.42
C MET A 345 -53.68 4.00 -14.85
N LEU A 346 -52.63 3.92 -15.68
CA LEU A 346 -52.06 2.66 -16.17
C LEU A 346 -51.49 1.81 -15.03
N VAL A 347 -50.76 2.41 -14.09
CA VAL A 347 -50.23 1.72 -12.90
C VAL A 347 -51.36 1.14 -12.06
N ASN A 348 -52.42 1.91 -11.80
CA ASN A 348 -53.58 1.45 -11.03
C ASN A 348 -54.37 0.36 -11.75
N GLN A 349 -54.52 0.46 -13.07
CA GLN A 349 -55.14 -0.58 -13.89
C GLN A 349 -54.37 -1.90 -13.80
N LEU A 350 -53.04 -1.86 -13.89
CA LEU A 350 -52.21 -3.05 -13.75
C LEU A 350 -52.31 -3.65 -12.34
N ARG A 351 -52.31 -2.81 -11.30
CA ARG A 351 -52.53 -3.25 -9.90
C ARG A 351 -53.87 -3.97 -9.73
N GLN A 352 -54.95 -3.39 -10.21
CA GLN A 352 -56.29 -4.00 -10.09
C GLN A 352 -56.42 -5.30 -10.87
N ASN A 353 -55.84 -5.38 -12.07
CA ASN A 353 -55.85 -6.60 -12.88
C ASN A 353 -55.08 -7.74 -12.20
N ASN A 354 -53.96 -7.44 -11.55
CA ASN A 354 -53.20 -8.43 -10.78
C ASN A 354 -53.98 -8.89 -9.54
N LEU A 355 -54.56 -7.97 -8.77
CA LEU A 355 -55.43 -8.30 -7.62
C LEU A 355 -56.61 -9.21 -8.01
N LYS A 356 -57.22 -8.98 -9.18
CA LYS A 356 -58.30 -9.83 -9.70
C LYS A 356 -57.80 -11.22 -10.09
N ARG A 357 -56.63 -11.34 -10.73
CA ARG A 357 -56.02 -12.63 -11.09
C ARG A 357 -55.62 -13.44 -9.86
N ASP A 358 -55.00 -12.79 -8.87
CA ASP A 358 -54.58 -13.44 -7.62
C ASP A 358 -55.80 -13.93 -6.80
N ASN A 359 -56.88 -13.14 -6.76
CA ASN A 359 -58.14 -13.56 -6.14
C ASN A 359 -58.80 -14.72 -6.89
N GLN A 360 -58.78 -14.74 -8.23
CA GLN A 360 -59.31 -15.85 -9.03
C GLN A 360 -58.49 -17.14 -8.84
N ALA A 361 -57.16 -17.04 -8.78
CA ALA A 361 -56.27 -18.18 -8.52
C ALA A 361 -56.46 -18.77 -7.11
N ASN A 362 -56.63 -17.93 -6.09
CA ASN A 362 -56.93 -18.37 -4.72
C ASN A 362 -58.32 -19.02 -4.59
N THR A 363 -59.30 -18.56 -5.37
CA THR A 363 -60.65 -19.15 -5.37
C THR A 363 -60.65 -20.52 -6.05
N GLN A 364 -59.88 -20.69 -7.13
CA GLN A 364 -59.70 -21.99 -7.80
C GLN A 364 -58.94 -23.02 -6.95
N GLN A 365 -57.93 -22.59 -6.16
CA GLN A 365 -57.24 -23.47 -5.21
C GLN A 365 -58.13 -23.95 -4.06
N LYS A 366 -59.05 -23.12 -3.55
CA LYS A 366 -60.01 -23.53 -2.51
C LYS A 366 -61.08 -24.49 -3.05
N SER A 367 -61.47 -24.40 -4.32
CA SER A 367 -62.39 -25.35 -4.95
C SER A 367 -61.76 -26.71 -5.34
N ALA A 368 -60.43 -26.83 -5.29
CA ALA A 368 -59.71 -28.04 -5.68
C ALA A 368 -59.27 -28.96 -4.51
N GLN A 369 -59.64 -28.65 -3.25
CA GLN A 369 -59.40 -29.58 -2.13
C GLN A 369 -60.31 -30.81 -2.23
N PRO A 370 -59.79 -32.05 -2.26
CA PRO A 370 -60.63 -33.25 -2.39
C PRO A 370 -61.50 -33.46 -1.14
N LYS A 371 -62.79 -33.77 -1.34
CA LYS A 371 -63.68 -34.24 -0.26
C LYS A 371 -63.08 -35.51 0.35
N LYS A 372 -62.71 -35.46 1.63
CA LYS A 372 -62.25 -36.62 2.41
C LYS A 372 -63.27 -37.76 2.30
N SER A 373 -62.82 -38.92 1.81
CA SER A 373 -63.56 -40.17 1.84
C SER A 373 -63.79 -40.62 3.29
N LYS A 374 -65.02 -41.01 3.61
CA LYS A 374 -65.39 -41.59 4.92
C LYS A 374 -64.70 -42.95 5.10
N PRO A 375 -64.19 -43.29 6.29
CA PRO A 375 -63.65 -44.61 6.56
C PRO A 375 -64.82 -45.62 6.70
N ARG A 376 -64.71 -46.79 6.06
CA ARG A 376 -65.52 -47.96 6.39
C ARG A 376 -64.92 -48.64 7.62
N LEU A 377 -65.78 -48.95 8.59
CA LEU A 377 -65.53 -49.75 9.79
C LEU A 377 -65.18 -51.19 9.45
#